data_AF-A0A962V6B9-F1
#
_entry.id   AF-A0A962V6B9-F1
#
_cell.length_a   1.000
_cell.length_b   1.000
_cell.length_c   1.000
_cell.angle_alpha   90.00
_cell.angle_beta   90.00
_cell.angle_gamma   90.00
#
_symmetry.space_group_name_H-M   'P 1'
#
loop_
_entity.id
_entity.type
_entity.pdbx_description
1 polymer ?
#
loop_
_entity_poly.entity_id
_entity_poly.type
_entity_poly.pdbx_seq_one_letter_code
_entity_poly.pdbx_strand_id
1 'polypeptide(L)'
;MNTTTMWRTPTLVISAGCMIAMLTFGVRSGFGLFLEPMSSDLGWGREVFALAIAIQNLLWGLGQPFAGALADRYGAGRVLAGGGILYVLGLVLMAFTSSPVMLYLSAGVLIGLA
;
A
#
# COMPACT_ATOMS: atom_id res chain seq x y z
N MET A 1 2.61 35.82 22.68
CA MET A 1 2.52 35.50 21.24
C MET A 1 3.13 34.14 21.04
N ASN A 2 2.30 33.11 20.91
CA ASN A 2 2.73 31.71 20.92
C ASN A 2 3.49 31.38 19.63
N THR A 3 4.79 31.16 19.76
CA THR A 3 5.64 30.52 18.75
C THR A 3 5.28 29.04 18.66
N THR A 4 4.13 28.70 18.06
CA THR A 4 3.87 27.32 17.62
C THR A 4 4.69 27.10 16.35
N THR A 5 5.80 26.38 16.49
CA THR A 5 6.60 25.85 15.37
C THR A 5 5.67 25.31 14.26
N MET A 6 5.73 25.92 13.08
CA MET A 6 4.96 25.62 11.85
C MET A 6 4.85 24.12 11.52
N TRP A 7 5.84 23.33 11.96
CA TRP A 7 5.96 21.88 11.78
C TRP A 7 5.00 21.01 12.62
N ARG A 8 4.22 21.58 13.55
CA ARG A 8 3.25 20.85 14.39
C ARG A 8 1.82 21.38 14.29
N THR A 9 1.49 22.07 13.20
CA THR A 9 0.12 22.55 12.99
C THR A 9 -0.77 21.35 12.64
N PRO A 10 -1.86 21.06 13.38
CA PRO A 10 -2.71 19.89 13.13
C PRO A 10 -3.26 19.85 11.69
N THR A 11 -3.46 21.00 11.07
CA THR A 11 -3.81 21.13 9.63
C THR A 11 -2.76 20.54 8.69
N LEU A 12 -1.48 20.65 9.01
CA LEU A 12 -0.38 20.14 8.18
C LEU A 12 -0.28 18.61 8.27
N VAL A 13 -0.52 18.05 9.46
CA VAL A 13 -0.58 16.59 9.65
C VAL A 13 -1.81 15.98 8.96
N ILE A 14 -2.96 16.63 9.08
CA ILE A 14 -4.21 16.18 8.44
C ILE A 14 -4.08 16.24 6.91
N SER A 15 -3.58 17.35 6.35
CA SER A 15 -3.39 17.47 4.90
C SER A 15 -2.38 16.47 4.34
N ALA A 16 -1.27 16.21 5.05
CA ALA A 16 -0.32 15.16 4.69
C ALA A 16 -0.96 13.77 4.73
N GLY A 17 -1.73 13.45 5.78
CA GLY A 17 -2.46 12.19 5.89
C GLY A 17 -3.50 12.00 4.78
N CYS A 18 -4.24 13.05 4.43
CA CYS A 18 -5.18 13.03 3.30
C CYS A 18 -4.46 12.78 1.96
N MET A 19 -3.30 13.40 1.75
CA MET A 19 -2.54 13.22 0.50
C MET A 19 -1.98 11.80 0.39
N ILE A 20 -1.49 11.22 1.49
CA ILE A 20 -1.06 9.81 1.54
C ILE A 20 -2.25 8.89 1.25
N ALA A 21 -3.39 9.10 1.92
CA ALA A 21 -4.59 8.30 1.72
C ALA A 21 -5.09 8.37 0.26
N MET A 22 -5.06 9.57 -0.34
CA MET A 22 -5.46 9.77 -1.73
C MET A 22 -4.55 8.99 -2.71
N LEU A 23 -3.23 8.98 -2.47
CA LEU A 23 -2.27 8.21 -3.27
C LEU A 23 -2.51 6.70 -3.13
N THR A 24 -2.62 6.20 -1.91
CA THR A 24 -2.82 4.76 -1.66
C THR A 24 -4.14 4.25 -2.23
N PHE A 25 -5.24 4.98 -2.02
CA PHE A 25 -6.53 4.61 -2.60
C PHE A 25 -6.56 4.75 -4.12
N GLY A 26 -5.93 5.78 -4.67
CA GLY A 26 -5.86 6.01 -6.12
C GLY A 26 -5.16 4.86 -6.87
N VAL A 27 -4.01 4.42 -6.37
CA VAL A 27 -3.28 3.28 -6.94
C VAL A 27 -4.11 2.00 -6.83
N ARG A 28 -4.78 1.78 -5.69
CA ARG A 28 -5.63 0.60 -5.48
C ARG A 28 -6.83 0.55 -6.43
N SER A 29 -7.44 1.69 -6.72
CA SER A 29 -8.51 1.81 -7.71
C SER A 29 -8.02 1.55 -9.14
N GLY A 30 -6.74 1.84 -9.44
CA GLY A 30 -6.13 1.60 -10.74
C GLY A 30 -5.84 0.12 -11.05
N PHE A 31 -5.66 -0.74 -10.04
CA PHE A 31 -5.31 -2.16 -10.26
C PHE A 31 -6.33 -2.91 -11.11
N GLY A 32 -7.62 -2.54 -11.06
CA GLY A 32 -8.66 -3.15 -11.89
C GLY A 32 -8.44 -2.94 -13.40
N LEU A 33 -7.81 -1.84 -13.80
CA LEU A 33 -7.49 -1.54 -15.20
C LEU A 33 -6.39 -2.45 -15.75
N PHE A 34 -5.53 -2.98 -14.88
CA PHE A 34 -4.45 -3.89 -15.25
C PHE A 34 -4.90 -5.35 -15.36
N LEU A 35 -6.14 -5.68 -14.94
CA LEU A 35 -6.66 -7.04 -15.01
C LEU A 35 -6.75 -7.57 -16.45
N GLU A 36 -7.35 -6.79 -17.36
CA GLU A 36 -7.49 -7.16 -18.77
C GLU A 36 -6.11 -7.36 -19.45
N PRO A 37 -5.19 -6.38 -19.46
CA PRO A 37 -3.90 -6.52 -20.14
C PRO A 37 -3.00 -7.59 -19.49
N MET A 38 -3.03 -7.74 -18.17
CA MET A 38 -2.22 -8.75 -17.48
C MET A 38 -2.76 -10.17 -17.73
N SER A 39 -4.09 -10.32 -17.90
CA SER A 39 -4.69 -11.60 -18.30
C SER A 39 -4.43 -11.95 -19.77
N SER A 40 -4.44 -10.97 -20.68
CA SER A 40 -4.25 -11.19 -22.12
C SER A 40 -2.80 -11.34 -22.53
N ASP A 41 -1.87 -10.52 -22.00
CA ASP A 41 -0.46 -10.52 -22.42
C ASP A 41 0.36 -11.64 -21.76
N LEU A 42 0.01 -12.04 -20.53
CA LEU A 42 0.72 -13.11 -19.81
C LEU A 42 0.00 -14.47 -19.89
N GLY A 43 -1.19 -14.51 -20.51
CA GLY A 43 -2.02 -15.70 -20.59
C GLY A 43 -2.54 -16.19 -19.24
N TRP A 44 -2.61 -15.31 -18.23
CA TRP A 44 -3.05 -15.65 -16.88
C TRP A 44 -4.57 -15.56 -16.77
N GLY A 45 -5.19 -16.56 -16.14
CA GLY A 45 -6.62 -16.52 -15.82
C GLY A 45 -6.96 -15.37 -14.86
N ARG A 46 -8.17 -14.82 -14.96
CA ARG A 46 -8.69 -13.76 -14.06
C ARG A 46 -8.64 -14.15 -12.57
N GLU A 47 -8.65 -15.45 -12.30
CA GLU A 47 -8.46 -16.07 -10.98
C GLU A 47 -7.13 -15.73 -10.32
N VAL A 48 -6.05 -15.60 -11.09
CA VAL A 48 -4.74 -15.16 -10.58
C VAL A 48 -4.85 -13.74 -10.04
N PHE A 49 -5.42 -12.83 -10.81
CA PHE A 49 -5.55 -11.44 -10.35
C PHE A 49 -6.48 -11.32 -9.14
N ALA A 50 -7.59 -12.06 -9.15
CA ALA A 50 -8.53 -12.11 -8.02
C ALA A 50 -7.88 -12.63 -6.74
N LEU A 51 -7.03 -13.67 -6.82
CA LEU A 51 -6.32 -14.23 -5.67
C LEU A 51 -5.28 -13.25 -5.11
N ALA A 52 -4.59 -12.51 -5.98
CA ALA A 52 -3.67 -11.44 -5.54
C ALA A 52 -4.38 -10.35 -4.74
N ILE A 53 -5.54 -9.89 -5.23
CA ILE A 53 -6.36 -8.90 -4.54
C ILE A 53 -6.96 -9.46 -3.25
N ALA A 54 -7.32 -10.74 -3.21
CA ALA A 54 -7.80 -11.40 -2.00
C ALA A 54 -6.72 -11.44 -0.91
N ILE A 55 -5.49 -11.84 -1.26
CA ILE A 55 -4.33 -11.82 -0.35
C ILE A 55 -4.05 -10.40 0.15
N GLN A 56 -4.08 -9.42 -0.75
CA GLN A 56 -3.91 -8.01 -0.40
C GLN A 56 -4.92 -7.56 0.66
N ASN A 57 -6.20 -7.86 0.48
CA ASN A 57 -7.24 -7.48 1.45
C ASN A 57 -7.05 -8.18 2.80
N LEU A 58 -6.69 -9.47 2.79
CA LEU A 58 -6.46 -10.25 3.99
C LEU A 58 -5.28 -9.69 4.81
N LEU A 59 -4.16 -9.42 4.14
CA LEU A 59 -2.95 -8.92 4.80
C LEU A 59 -3.08 -7.47 5.24
N TRP A 60 -3.84 -6.66 4.50
CA TRP A 60 -4.20 -5.32 4.95
C TRP A 60 -5.00 -5.36 6.25
N GLY A 61 -6.02 -6.22 6.33
CA GLY A 61 -6.81 -6.40 7.55
C GLY A 61 -5.98 -6.97 8.71
N LEU A 62 -5.14 -7.97 8.45
CA LEU A 62 -4.27 -8.56 9.46
C LEU A 62 -3.15 -7.63 9.92
N GLY A 63 -2.64 -6.78 9.04
CA GLY A 63 -1.54 -5.85 9.31
C GLY A 63 -1.95 -4.65 10.15
N GLN A 64 -3.21 -4.20 10.06
CA GLN A 64 -3.74 -3.05 10.82
C GLN A 64 -3.47 -3.09 12.34
N PRO A 65 -3.77 -4.18 13.10
CA PRO A 65 -3.48 -4.23 14.53
C PRO A 65 -1.99 -4.19 14.85
N PHE A 66 -1.14 -4.81 14.02
CA PHE A 66 0.31 -4.75 14.21
C PHE A 66 0.88 -3.37 13.89
N ALA A 67 0.43 -2.75 12.79
CA ALA A 67 0.81 -1.40 12.40
C ALA A 67 0.36 -0.38 13.45
N GLY A 68 -0.85 -0.54 14.02
CA GLY A 68 -1.36 0.27 15.12
C GLY A 68 -0.51 0.13 16.39
N ALA A 69 -0.24 -1.11 16.82
CA ALA A 69 0.62 -1.37 17.98
C ALA A 69 2.06 -0.84 17.79
N LEU A 70 2.58 -0.93 16.57
CA LEU A 70 3.90 -0.40 16.23
C LEU A 70 3.89 1.13 16.20
N ALA A 71 2.80 1.75 15.71
CA ALA A 71 2.62 3.20 15.68
C ALA A 71 2.53 3.78 17.09
N ASP A 72 1.85 3.08 17.99
CA ASP A 72 1.75 3.47 19.40
C ASP A 72 3.11 3.39 20.11
N ARG A 73 3.96 2.43 19.74
CA ARG A 73 5.27 2.22 20.37
C ARG A 73 6.40 3.08 19.79
N TYR A 74 6.44 3.28 18.47
CA TYR A 74 7.54 3.94 17.76
C TYR A 74 7.19 5.32 17.19
N GLY A 75 5.93 5.72 17.30
CA GLY A 75 5.38 6.98 16.79
C GLY A 75 4.82 6.84 15.37
N ALA A 76 3.59 7.32 15.18
CA ALA A 76 2.83 7.20 13.93
C ALA A 76 3.59 7.66 12.68
N GLY A 77 4.35 8.75 12.75
CA GLY A 77 5.10 9.28 11.61
C GLY A 77 6.21 8.35 11.10
N ARG A 78 6.90 7.62 11.99
CA ARG A 78 7.97 6.68 11.60
C ARG A 78 7.41 5.40 10.99
N VAL A 79 6.29 4.93 11.53
CA VAL A 79 5.60 3.74 11.01
C VAL A 79 4.98 4.05 9.64
N LEU A 80 4.38 5.22 9.47
CA LEU A 80 3.91 5.71 8.16
C LEU A 80 5.04 5.78 7.13
N ALA A 81 6.20 6.32 7.49
CA ALA A 81 7.35 6.37 6.58
C ALA A 81 7.86 4.96 6.21
N GLY A 82 7.91 4.04 7.18
CA GLY A 82 8.27 2.64 6.95
C GLY A 82 7.30 1.90 6.02
N GLY A 83 5.99 2.05 6.26
CA GLY A 83 4.94 1.52 5.39
C GLY A 83 4.99 2.11 3.99
N GLY A 84 5.21 3.43 3.85
CA GLY A 84 5.39 4.08 2.56
C GLY A 84 6.58 3.54 1.76
N ILE A 85 7.73 3.28 2.40
CA ILE A 85 8.89 2.65 1.74
C ILE A 85 8.54 1.21 1.30
N LEU A 86 7.87 0.44 2.16
CA LEU A 86 7.42 -0.92 1.84
C LEU A 86 6.44 -0.92 0.65
N TYR A 87 5.56 0.08 0.59
CA TYR A 87 4.60 0.28 -0.51
C TYR A 87 5.30 0.56 -1.85
N VAL A 88 6.27 1.47 -1.85
CA VAL A 88 7.08 1.79 -3.04
C VAL A 88 7.86 0.56 -3.50
N LEU A 89 8.48 -0.18 -2.56
CA LEU A 89 9.17 -1.44 -2.87
C LEU A 89 8.21 -2.46 -3.50
N GLY A 90 7.01 -2.62 -2.94
CA GLY A 90 5.97 -3.49 -3.48
C GLY A 90 5.57 -3.12 -4.91
N LEU A 91 5.40 -1.84 -5.20
CA LEU A 91 5.08 -1.34 -6.54
C LEU A 91 6.22 -1.55 -7.54
N VAL A 92 7.46 -1.28 -7.14
CA VAL A 92 8.64 -1.53 -7.99
C VAL A 92 8.77 -3.02 -8.30
N LEU A 93 8.59 -3.89 -7.30
CA LEU A 93 8.62 -5.34 -7.51
C LEU A 93 7.47 -5.82 -8.42
N MET A 94 6.31 -5.18 -8.34
CA MET A 94 5.17 -5.46 -9.22
C MET A 94 5.51 -5.11 -10.69
N ALA A 95 6.27 -4.04 -10.93
CA ALA A 95 6.69 -3.64 -12.28
C ALA A 95 7.64 -4.66 -12.95
N PHE A 96 8.40 -5.44 -12.17
CA PHE A 96 9.28 -6.51 -12.67
C PHE A 96 8.62 -7.90 -12.65
N THR A 97 7.36 -8.00 -12.26
CA THR A 97 6.67 -9.28 -12.08
C THR A 97 6.35 -9.92 -13.43
N SER A 98 7.02 -11.05 -13.71
CA SER A 98 6.84 -11.87 -14.92
C SER A 98 6.10 -13.19 -14.64
N SER A 99 5.76 -13.46 -13.37
CA SER A 99 5.19 -14.73 -12.89
C SER A 99 4.02 -14.50 -11.91
N PRO A 100 2.96 -15.33 -11.92
CA PRO A 100 1.81 -15.20 -11.02
C PRO A 100 2.22 -15.14 -9.54
N VAL A 101 3.24 -15.91 -9.18
CA VAL A 101 3.75 -16.02 -7.80
C VAL A 101 4.41 -14.72 -7.36
N MET A 102 5.13 -14.06 -8.27
CA MET A 102 5.70 -12.73 -8.00
C MET A 102 4.61 -11.69 -7.82
N LEU A 103 3.47 -11.80 -8.51
CA LEU A 103 2.31 -10.91 -8.35
C LEU A 103 1.71 -11.07 -6.95
N TYR A 104 1.55 -12.30 -6.47
CA TYR A 104 1.06 -12.56 -5.11
C TYR A 104 1.99 -12.00 -4.04
N LEU A 105 3.30 -12.15 -4.22
CA LEU A 105 4.30 -11.65 -3.27
C LEU A 105 4.41 -10.11 -3.28
N SER A 106 4.35 -9.49 -4.46
CA SER A 106 4.48 -8.04 -4.61
C SER A 106 3.15 -7.33 -4.36
N ALA A 107 2.17 -7.55 -5.24
CA ALA A 107 0.87 -6.93 -5.15
C ALA A 107 0.05 -7.44 -3.95
N GLY A 108 0.14 -8.72 -3.59
CA GLY A 108 -0.60 -9.27 -2.46
C GLY A 108 0.07 -8.98 -1.11
N VAL A 109 1.31 -9.43 -0.93
CA VAL A 109 1.99 -9.43 0.39
C VAL A 109 2.62 -8.09 0.72
N LEU A 110 3.50 -7.58 -0.14
CA LEU A 110 4.26 -6.35 0.15
C LEU A 110 3.36 -5.12 0.21
N ILE A 111 2.48 -4.94 -0.79
CA ILE A 111 1.54 -3.82 -0.82
C ILE A 111 0.44 -4.01 0.24
N GLY A 112 0.07 -5.24 0.59
CA GLY A 112 -0.97 -5.53 1.59
C GLY A 112 -0.51 -5.27 3.03
N LEU A 113 0.78 -5.43 3.33
CA LEU A 113 1.35 -5.20 4.66
C LEU A 113 1.84 -3.76 4.89
N ALA A 114 1.87 -2.93 3.84
CA ALA A 114 2.29 -1.54 3.87
C ALA A 114 1.17 -0.59 4.33
#